data_AF-A0A382S3C3-F1
#
_entry.id   AF-A0A382S3C3-F1
#
_cell.length_a   1.000
_cell.length_b   1.000
_cell.length_c   1.000
_cell.angle_alpha   90.00
_cell.angle_beta   90.00
_cell.angle_gamma   90.00
#
_symmetry.space_group_name_H-M   'P 1'
#
loop_
_entity.id
_entity.type
_entity.pdbx_description
1 polymer ?
#
loop_
_entity_poly.entity_id
_entity_poly.type
_entity_poly.pdbx_seq_one_letter_code
_entity_poly.pdbx_strand_id
1 'polypeptide(L)'
;MEIHEKEDAWSTILTTDLPNPTGYGRIIRNKDNSLMKIVEEKDATYEERAVHEINSGIYVFDAQILFRLLPAVGNNNRQNEYYLPDVLNLIIKEKGKVAIDKINNYIEIQGVNNTKQLTEVNERYENT
;
A
#
# COMPACT_ATOMS: atom_id res chain seq x y z
N MET A 1 -1.77 -13.07 -7.09
CA MET A 1 -1.64 -14.44 -6.51
C MET A 1 -0.35 -15.11 -6.95
N GLU A 2 0.00 -15.14 -8.24
CA GLU A 2 1.21 -15.80 -8.73
C GLU A 2 2.51 -15.33 -8.03
N ILE A 3 2.70 -14.02 -7.85
CA ILE A 3 3.86 -13.49 -7.11
C ILE A 3 3.86 -13.91 -5.63
N HIS A 4 2.69 -13.96 -4.99
CA HIS A 4 2.57 -14.32 -3.58
C HIS A 4 3.05 -15.74 -3.32
N GLU A 5 2.58 -16.68 -4.13
CA GLU A 5 2.93 -18.10 -4.04
C GLU A 5 4.38 -18.35 -4.48
N LYS A 6 4.82 -17.74 -5.58
CA LYS A 6 6.18 -17.90 -6.11
C LYS A 6 7.25 -17.39 -5.13
N GLU A 7 6.97 -16.30 -4.44
CA GLU A 7 7.90 -15.69 -3.51
C GLU A 7 7.82 -16.32 -2.10
N ASP A 8 6.87 -17.21 -1.82
CA ASP A 8 6.57 -17.72 -0.48
C ASP A 8 6.44 -16.55 0.53
N ALA A 9 5.70 -15.52 0.10
CA ALA A 9 5.58 -14.27 0.84
C ALA A 9 4.50 -14.36 1.90
N TRP A 10 4.75 -13.82 3.10
CA TRP A 10 3.72 -13.71 4.14
C TRP A 10 2.64 -12.71 3.77
N SER A 11 3.00 -11.72 2.94
CA SER A 11 2.05 -10.79 2.34
C SER A 11 2.54 -10.33 0.97
N THR A 12 1.60 -9.99 0.11
CA THR A 12 1.85 -9.31 -1.15
C THR A 12 0.98 -8.07 -1.21
N ILE A 13 1.58 -6.94 -1.58
CA ILE A 13 0.89 -5.68 -1.80
C ILE A 13 0.94 -5.33 -3.29
N LEU A 14 -0.19 -4.85 -3.80
CA LEU A 14 -0.25 -4.26 -5.13
C LEU A 14 0.09 -2.77 -5.05
N THR A 15 1.00 -2.27 -5.88
CA THR A 15 1.43 -0.86 -5.89
C THR A 15 1.41 -0.30 -7.30
N THR A 16 1.39 1.03 -7.41
CA THR A 16 1.50 1.74 -8.69
C THR A 16 2.10 3.11 -8.48
N ASP A 17 2.66 3.70 -9.54
CA ASP A 17 2.99 5.12 -9.55
C ASP A 17 1.76 5.96 -9.90
N LEU A 18 1.53 7.06 -9.17
CA LEU A 18 0.55 8.08 -9.51
C LEU A 18 1.23 9.41 -9.85
N PRO A 19 0.75 10.14 -10.88
CA PRO A 19 1.23 11.50 -11.14
C PRO A 19 1.00 12.45 -9.95
N ASN A 20 -0.11 12.27 -9.23
CA ASN A 20 -0.41 12.96 -7.98
C ASN A 20 -0.76 11.94 -6.88
N PRO A 21 0.17 11.64 -5.96
CA PRO A 21 -0.04 10.64 -4.92
C PRO A 21 -0.78 11.18 -3.68
N THR A 22 -1.26 12.44 -3.71
CA THR A 22 -1.92 13.08 -2.56
C THR A 22 -3.08 12.24 -2.02
N GLY A 23 -3.04 11.94 -0.72
CA GLY A 23 -4.11 11.22 -0.03
C GLY A 23 -3.95 9.70 0.01
N TYR A 24 -2.91 9.14 -0.61
CA TYR A 24 -2.59 7.71 -0.55
C TYR A 24 -1.45 7.40 0.43
N GLY A 25 -1.37 6.17 0.92
CA GLY A 25 -0.14 5.69 1.57
C GLY A 25 1.04 5.59 0.60
N ARG A 26 2.26 5.74 1.09
CA ARG A 26 3.51 5.69 0.31
C ARG A 26 4.27 4.39 0.54
N ILE A 27 4.84 3.89 -0.54
CA ILE A 27 5.71 2.71 -0.55
C ILE A 27 7.15 3.17 -0.47
N ILE A 28 7.79 3.00 0.68
CA ILE A 28 9.18 3.39 0.87
C ILE A 28 10.05 2.16 0.61
N ARG A 29 11.04 2.28 -0.27
CA ARG A 29 11.93 1.19 -0.66
C ARG A 29 13.32 1.34 -0.06
N ASN A 30 13.95 0.20 0.21
CA ASN A 30 15.37 0.11 0.51
C ASN A 30 16.21 0.26 -0.77
N LYS A 31 17.54 0.36 -0.62
CA LYS A 31 18.49 0.46 -1.76
C LYS A 31 18.47 -0.77 -2.67
N ASP A 32 18.12 -1.93 -2.13
CA ASP A 32 17.96 -3.19 -2.87
C ASP A 32 16.56 -3.34 -3.49
N ASN A 33 15.78 -2.27 -3.50
CA ASN A 33 14.41 -2.20 -4.00
C ASN A 33 13.38 -3.01 -3.16
N SER A 34 13.76 -3.60 -2.02
CA SER A 34 12.81 -4.25 -1.11
C SER A 34 11.93 -3.24 -0.37
N LEU A 35 10.78 -3.69 0.15
CA LEU A 35 9.90 -2.84 0.96
C LEU A 35 10.60 -2.46 2.27
N MET A 36 10.84 -1.17 2.48
CA MET A 36 11.36 -0.65 3.75
C MET A 36 10.23 -0.43 4.75
N LYS A 37 9.17 0.27 4.33
CA LYS A 37 7.97 0.52 5.12
C LYS A 37 6.84 1.07 4.26
N ILE A 38 5.64 1.00 4.80
CA ILE A 38 4.47 1.72 4.29
C ILE A 38 4.12 2.84 5.27
N VAL A 39 3.82 4.02 4.75
CA VAL A 39 3.46 5.19 5.57
C VAL A 39 2.25 5.91 4.98
N GLU A 40 1.23 6.17 5.80
CA GLU A 40 0.05 6.91 5.38
C GLU A 40 0.35 8.39 5.15
N GLU A 41 -0.34 9.04 4.21
CA GLU A 41 -0.10 10.45 3.83
C GLU A 41 0.00 11.40 5.03
N LYS A 42 -0.88 11.20 6.02
CA LYS A 42 -0.94 12.08 7.20
C LYS A 42 0.29 11.91 8.09
N ASP A 43 0.83 10.70 8.19
CA ASP A 43 1.98 10.34 9.01
C ASP A 43 3.32 10.49 8.26
N ALA A 44 3.27 10.63 6.93
CA ALA A 44 4.45 10.77 6.07
C ALA A 44 5.20 12.10 6.28
N THR A 45 6.53 12.02 6.22
CA THR A 45 7.41 13.19 6.16
C THR A 45 7.30 13.91 4.80
N TYR A 46 7.87 15.11 4.71
CA TYR A 46 7.91 15.85 3.43
C TYR A 46 8.59 15.06 2.31
N GLU A 47 9.69 14.37 2.61
CA GLU A 47 10.43 13.54 1.66
C GLU A 47 9.62 12.31 1.25
N GLU A 48 8.93 11.67 2.20
CA GLU A 48 8.08 10.52 1.92
C GLU A 48 6.87 10.90 1.05
N ARG A 49 6.26 12.06 1.28
CA ARG A 49 5.14 12.56 0.47
C ARG A 49 5.51 12.81 -0.99
N ALA A 50 6.80 13.04 -1.28
CA ALA A 50 7.31 13.21 -2.64
C ALA A 50 7.48 11.87 -3.38
N VAL A 51 7.36 10.72 -2.71
CA VAL A 51 7.36 9.41 -3.36
C VAL A 51 6.06 9.25 -4.17
N HIS A 52 6.18 8.81 -5.42
CA HIS A 52 5.04 8.62 -6.33
C HIS A 52 4.43 7.22 -6.28
N GLU A 53 5.18 6.24 -5.74
CA GLU A 53 4.68 4.88 -5.58
C GLU A 53 3.73 4.80 -4.38
N ILE A 54 2.49 4.42 -4.64
CA ILE A 54 1.42 4.41 -3.65
C ILE A 54 0.98 3.00 -3.25
N ASN A 55 0.44 2.93 -2.04
CA ASN A 55 -0.30 1.80 -1.53
C ASN A 55 -1.70 1.78 -2.18
N SER A 56 -2.01 0.74 -2.96
CA SER A 56 -3.32 0.60 -3.61
C SER A 56 -4.45 0.19 -2.66
N GLY A 57 -4.12 -0.29 -1.46
CA GLY A 57 -5.09 -0.91 -0.55
C GLY A 57 -5.46 -2.36 -0.90
N ILE A 58 -4.83 -2.95 -1.92
CA ILE A 58 -5.06 -4.34 -2.35
C ILE A 58 -3.91 -5.21 -1.84
N TYR A 59 -4.26 -6.25 -1.08
CA TYR A 59 -3.30 -7.14 -0.43
C TYR A 59 -3.70 -8.60 -0.58
N VAL A 60 -2.68 -9.46 -0.54
CA VAL A 60 -2.80 -10.89 -0.27
C VAL A 60 -2.01 -11.17 1.00
N PHE A 61 -2.55 -11.97 1.91
CA PHE A 61 -1.88 -12.35 3.15
C PHE A 61 -1.98 -13.85 3.36
N ASP A 62 -0.94 -14.41 3.97
CA ASP A 62 -1.11 -15.64 4.73
C ASP A 62 -2.06 -15.33 5.90
N ALA A 63 -3.18 -16.06 5.95
CA ALA A 63 -4.23 -15.81 6.93
C ALA A 63 -3.75 -16.00 8.38
N GLN A 64 -2.90 -17.00 8.65
CA GLN A 64 -2.40 -17.27 10.00
C GLN A 64 -1.46 -16.14 10.45
N ILE A 65 -0.59 -15.67 9.55
CA ILE A 65 0.28 -14.52 9.83
C ILE A 65 -0.55 -13.25 10.08
N LEU A 66 -1.55 -12.97 9.23
CA LEU A 66 -2.41 -11.80 9.38
C LEU A 66 -3.11 -11.80 10.76
N PHE A 67 -3.83 -12.87 11.10
CA PHE A 67 -4.57 -12.92 12.36
C PHE A 67 -3.66 -12.95 13.59
N ARG A 68 -2.42 -13.46 13.47
CA ARG A 68 -1.41 -13.40 14.54
C ARG A 68 -0.91 -11.97 14.77
N LEU A 69 -0.70 -11.20 13.70
CA LEU A 69 -0.09 -9.86 13.77
C LEU A 69 -1.11 -8.73 13.98
N LEU A 70 -2.36 -8.91 13.55
CA LEU A 70 -3.39 -7.88 13.66
C LEU A 70 -3.56 -7.30 15.08
N PRO A 71 -3.51 -8.08 16.18
CA PRO A 71 -3.61 -7.54 17.54
C PRO A 71 -2.42 -6.65 17.96
N ALA A 72 -1.29 -6.72 17.26
CA ALA A 72 -0.12 -5.90 17.52
C ALA A 72 -0.13 -4.58 16.73
N VAL A 73 -1.11 -4.38 15.84
CA VAL A 73 -1.34 -3.08 15.19
C VAL A 73 -1.80 -2.11 16.27
N GLY A 74 -0.99 -1.08 16.52
CA GLY A 74 -1.34 0.00 17.43
C GLY A 74 -2.11 1.10 16.72
N ASN A 75 -2.59 2.07 17.49
CA ASN A 75 -3.24 3.27 16.98
C ASN A 75 -2.44 4.55 17.27
N ASN A 76 -1.14 4.42 17.52
CA ASN A 76 -0.26 5.56 17.78
C ASN A 76 0.15 6.26 16.46
N ASN A 77 -0.84 6.82 15.77
CA ASN A 77 -0.70 7.60 14.55
C ASN A 77 -1.52 8.89 14.67
N ARG A 78 -1.39 9.79 13.69
CA ARG A 78 -2.06 11.10 13.73
C ARG A 78 -3.58 11.04 13.73
N GLN A 79 -4.20 9.91 13.39
CA GLN A 79 -5.65 9.73 13.40
C GLN A 79 -6.18 8.95 14.61
N ASN A 80 -5.30 8.32 15.40
CA ASN A 80 -5.68 7.37 16.43
C ASN A 80 -6.47 6.15 15.91
N GLU A 81 -6.19 5.72 14.68
CA GLU A 81 -6.88 4.62 13.99
C GLU A 81 -5.99 3.37 13.88
N TYR A 82 -6.58 2.20 13.66
CA TYR A 82 -5.83 0.97 13.40
C TYR A 82 -5.68 0.79 11.89
N TYR A 83 -4.47 0.99 11.37
CA TYR A 83 -4.22 0.86 9.93
C TYR A 83 -3.85 -0.57 9.57
N LEU A 84 -4.67 -1.22 8.73
CA LEU A 84 -4.32 -2.51 8.13
C LEU A 84 -2.92 -2.52 7.44
N PRO A 85 -2.50 -1.46 6.73
CA PRO A 85 -1.13 -1.39 6.17
C PRO A 85 0.00 -1.61 7.19
N ASP A 86 -0.22 -1.30 8.47
CA ASP A 86 0.80 -1.47 9.51
C ASP A 86 1.13 -2.94 9.78
N VAL A 87 0.27 -3.88 9.38
CA VAL A 87 0.60 -5.32 9.40
C VAL A 87 1.84 -5.60 8.54
N LEU A 88 2.01 -4.92 7.39
CA LEU A 88 3.18 -5.12 6.53
C LEU A 88 4.45 -4.62 7.23
N ASN A 89 4.38 -3.50 7.94
CA ASN A 89 5.47 -2.98 8.76
C ASN A 89 5.86 -3.98 9.87
N LEU A 90 4.88 -4.66 10.48
CA LEU A 90 5.11 -5.72 11.47
C LEU A 90 5.77 -6.95 10.85
N ILE A 91 5.33 -7.39 9.66
CA ILE A 91 5.95 -8.50 8.93
C ILE A 91 7.43 -8.19 8.65
N ILE A 92 7.74 -6.99 8.14
CA ILE A 92 9.13 -6.57 7.88
C ILE A 92 9.96 -6.59 9.16
N LYS A 93 9.41 -6.12 10.29
CA LYS A 93 10.07 -6.12 11.59
C LYS A 93 10.40 -7.54 12.07
N GLU A 94 9.53 -8.51 11.81
CA GLU A 94 9.77 -9.93 12.07
C GLU A 94 10.70 -10.60 11.05
N LYS A 95 11.23 -9.85 10.07
CA LYS A 95 11.99 -10.35 8.92
C LYS A 95 11.20 -11.33 8.04
N GLY A 96 9.87 -11.27 8.12
CA GLY A 96 8.98 -11.96 7.20
C GLY A 96 9.02 -11.31 5.82
N LYS A 97 8.67 -12.09 4.80
CA LYS A 97 8.78 -11.64 3.41
C LYS A 97 7.50 -10.93 2.97
N VAL A 98 7.64 -9.70 2.50
CA VAL A 98 6.56 -8.95 1.83
C VAL A 98 6.95 -8.77 0.36
N ALA A 99 6.17 -9.36 -0.54
CA ALA A 99 6.34 -9.15 -1.97
C ALA A 99 5.59 -7.88 -2.42
N ILE A 100 6.15 -7.18 -3.40
CA ILE A 100 5.49 -6.04 -4.05
C ILE A 100 5.19 -6.43 -5.48
N ASP A 101 3.92 -6.36 -5.85
CA ASP A 101 3.46 -6.47 -7.23
C ASP A 101 3.17 -5.05 -7.74
N LYS A 102 4.07 -4.52 -8.58
CA LYS A 102 3.94 -3.15 -9.09
C LYS A 102 3.30 -3.20 -10.47
N ILE A 103 2.12 -2.62 -10.61
CA ILE A 103 1.45 -2.52 -11.91
C ILE A 103 1.75 -1.18 -12.59
N ASN A 104 1.73 -1.20 -13.92
CA ASN A 104 1.99 -0.02 -14.73
C ASN A 104 0.70 0.78 -15.02
N ASN A 105 -0.46 0.13 -14.96
CA ASN A 105 -1.75 0.75 -15.24
C ASN A 105 -2.47 1.12 -13.94
N TYR A 106 -2.22 2.33 -13.44
CA TYR A 106 -2.86 2.81 -12.21
C TYR A 106 -4.39 2.96 -12.33
N ILE A 107 -4.95 2.99 -13.55
CA ILE A 107 -6.39 3.19 -13.80
C ILE A 107 -7.21 2.05 -13.19
N GLU A 108 -6.71 0.81 -13.29
CA GLU A 108 -7.42 -0.39 -12.82
C GLU A 108 -7.59 -0.44 -11.29
N ILE A 109 -6.79 0.33 -10.55
CA ILE A 109 -6.74 0.29 -9.09
C ILE A 109 -6.93 1.67 -8.46
N GLN A 110 -7.36 2.66 -9.25
CA GLN A 110 -7.57 4.01 -8.75
C GLN A 110 -8.75 4.02 -7.77
N GLY A 111 -8.47 4.37 -6.51
CA GLY A 111 -9.50 4.55 -5.49
C GLY A 111 -10.36 5.80 -5.75
N VAL A 112 -11.63 5.73 -5.36
CA VAL A 112 -12.57 6.86 -5.40
C VAL A 112 -12.94 7.25 -3.96
N ASN A 113 -12.22 8.24 -3.42
CA ASN A 113 -12.38 8.72 -2.05
C ASN A 113 -13.18 10.03 -1.96
N ASN A 114 -13.41 10.72 -3.08
CA ASN A 114 -14.22 11.94 -3.13
C ASN A 114 -14.90 12.11 -4.50
N THR A 115 -15.83 13.06 -4.57
CA THR A 115 -16.64 13.32 -5.78
C THR A 115 -15.80 13.75 -6.97
N LYS A 116 -14.67 14.46 -6.75
CA LYS A 116 -13.75 14.85 -7.83
C LYS A 116 -13.10 13.62 -8.45
N GLN A 117 -12.63 12.69 -7.63
CA GLN A 117 -12.07 11.41 -8.09
C GLN A 117 -13.12 10.56 -8.82
N LEU A 118 -14.38 10.59 -8.37
CA LEU A 118 -15.48 9.91 -9.06
C LEU A 118 -15.68 10.49 -10.48
N THR A 119 -15.73 11.81 -10.61
CA THR A 119 -15.84 12.48 -11.92
C THR A 119 -14.66 12.14 -12.81
N GLU A 120 -13.42 12.22 -12.30
CA GLU A 120 -12.21 11.89 -13.07
C GLU A 120 -12.20 10.43 -13.57
N VAL A 121 -12.68 9.48 -12.76
CA VAL A 121 -12.80 8.08 -13.16
C VAL A 121 -13.90 7.92 -14.22
N ASN A 122 -15.08 8.53 -14.03
CA ASN A 122 -16.18 8.45 -14.99
C ASN A 122 -15.82 9.07 -16.35
N GLU A 123 -15.22 10.27 -16.36
CA GLU A 123 -14.77 10.93 -17.59
C GLU A 123 -13.77 10.06 -18.38
N ARG A 124 -12.91 9.30 -17.69
CA ARG A 124 -11.98 8.39 -18.36
C ARG A 124 -12.66 7.14 -18.89
N TYR A 125 -13.58 6.54 -18.12
CA TYR A 125 -14.36 5.38 -18.56
C TYR A 125 -15.22 5.68 -19.80
N GLU A 126 -15.87 6.85 -19.87
CA GLU A 126 -16.70 7.24 -21.01
C GLU A 126 -15.90 7.55 -22.28
N ASN A 127 -14.60 7.83 -22.15
CA ASN A 127 -13.69 8.13 -23.27
C ASN A 127 -12.80 6.93 -23.69
N THR A 128 -13.09 5.72 -23.18
CA THR A 128 -12.42 4.46 -23.57
C THR A 128 -13.34 3.64 -24.47
#